data_AF-A0A7R9VJR0-F1
#
_entry.id   AF-A0A7R9VJR0-F1
#
_cell.length_a   1.000
_cell.length_b   1.000
_cell.length_c   1.000
_cell.angle_alpha   90.00
_cell.angle_beta   90.00
_cell.angle_gamma   90.00
#
_symmetry.space_group_name_H-M   'P 1'
#
loop_
_entity.id
_entity.type
_entity.pdbx_description
1 polymer ?
#
loop_
_entity_poly.entity_id
_entity_poly.type
_entity_poly.pdbx_seq_one_letter_code
_entity_poly.pdbx_strand_id
1 'polypeptide(L)'
;GLFNSPNTIPTDNVRWDVVQNDNATWDMVVTATQDVEPGYQLLLCYGARNNDDFYLHYGFIPDANAHESVMLFSNLEEAMEWHYSTFGSKVSEQEAEPRYRRALEGAQKQKDAATSEVLKAAGGILSPCQIKQQNQILLHAGGLVDGALATAFTMVNPEL
;
A
#
# COMPACT_ATOMS: atom_id res chain seq x y z
N GLY A 1 -34.16 4.91 -12.71
CA GLY A 1 -34.25 4.85 -11.23
C GLY A 1 -33.55 6.07 -10.67
N LEU A 2 -33.81 6.43 -9.41
CA LEU A 2 -33.35 7.65 -8.70
C LEU A 2 -31.83 7.93 -8.69
N PHE A 3 -31.01 7.16 -9.42
CA PHE A 3 -29.55 7.24 -9.46
C PHE A 3 -28.98 6.96 -10.86
N ASN A 4 -29.57 7.51 -11.92
CA ASN A 4 -28.87 7.53 -13.21
C ASN A 4 -27.88 8.70 -13.17
N SER A 5 -26.76 8.50 -12.48
CA SER A 5 -25.69 9.50 -12.42
C SER A 5 -25.09 9.60 -13.83
N PRO A 6 -24.98 10.79 -14.44
CA PRO A 6 -24.34 10.95 -15.74
C PRO A 6 -22.82 10.67 -15.66
N ASN A 7 -22.27 10.58 -14.45
CA ASN A 7 -20.91 10.10 -14.19
C ASN A 7 -20.85 8.58 -14.41
N THR A 8 -20.59 8.14 -15.64
CA THR A 8 -20.41 6.70 -15.95
C THR A 8 -19.14 6.12 -15.32
N ILE A 9 -18.17 6.98 -14.96
CA ILE A 9 -16.97 6.63 -14.20
C ILE A 9 -16.81 7.70 -13.10
N PRO A 10 -16.90 7.34 -11.80
CA PRO A 10 -16.76 8.31 -10.72
C PRO A 10 -15.29 8.72 -10.57
N THR A 11 -14.95 9.90 -11.08
CA THR A 11 -13.67 10.57 -10.84
C THR A 11 -13.90 11.85 -10.05
N ASP A 12 -12.93 12.24 -9.23
CA ASP A 12 -12.99 13.51 -8.53
C ASP A 12 -13.03 14.69 -9.53
N ASN A 13 -13.93 15.63 -9.28
CA ASN A 13 -14.13 16.83 -10.10
C ASN A 13 -14.13 18.11 -9.27
N VAL A 14 -13.96 17.98 -7.95
CA VAL A 14 -13.73 19.08 -7.02
C VAL A 14 -12.60 18.73 -6.06
N ARG A 15 -11.88 19.77 -5.64
CA ARG A 15 -10.90 19.75 -4.56
C ARG A 15 -11.38 20.64 -3.43
N TRP A 16 -11.00 20.32 -2.21
CA TRP A 16 -11.16 21.23 -1.08
C TRP A 16 -9.80 21.66 -0.54
N ASP A 17 -9.73 22.91 -0.09
CA ASP A 17 -8.55 23.53 0.49
C ASP A 17 -8.93 24.32 1.74
N VAL A 18 -7.98 24.48 2.64
CA VAL A 18 -8.12 25.36 3.80
C VAL A 18 -7.26 26.59 3.55
N VAL A 19 -7.90 27.74 3.39
CA VAL A 19 -7.25 28.99 3.01
C VAL A 19 -7.39 29.98 4.16
N GLN A 20 -6.31 30.66 4.51
CA GLN A 20 -6.37 31.75 5.48
C GLN A 20 -6.86 33.01 4.78
N ASN A 21 -7.86 33.67 5.34
CA ASN A 21 -8.35 34.94 4.82
C ASN A 21 -7.65 36.14 5.47
N ASP A 22 -7.91 37.33 4.93
CA ASP A 22 -7.28 38.58 5.36
C ASP A 22 -7.56 38.94 6.83
N ASN A 23 -8.62 38.36 7.42
CA ASN A 23 -8.99 38.54 8.81
C ASN A 23 -8.35 37.51 9.76
N ALA A 24 -7.36 36.76 9.27
CA ALA A 24 -6.69 35.67 9.98
C ALA A 24 -7.63 34.53 10.44
N THR A 25 -8.81 34.39 9.83
CA THR A 25 -9.67 33.20 10.00
C THR A 25 -9.43 32.21 8.86
N TRP A 26 -9.88 30.97 9.04
CA TRP A 26 -9.67 29.88 8.09
C TRP A 26 -10.98 29.53 7.39
N ASP A 27 -10.96 29.59 6.06
CA ASP A 27 -12.10 29.23 5.22
C ASP A 27 -11.83 27.89 4.54
N MET A 28 -12.84 27.03 4.51
CA MET A 28 -12.83 25.81 3.70
C MET A 28 -13.39 26.14 2.32
N VAL A 29 -12.54 26.06 1.31
CA VAL A 29 -12.88 26.42 -0.08
C VAL A 29 -12.99 25.14 -0.90
N VAL A 30 -14.12 24.97 -1.59
CA VAL A 30 -14.32 23.88 -2.55
C VAL A 30 -14.24 24.45 -3.96
N THR A 31 -13.32 23.92 -4.77
CA THR A 31 -13.02 24.41 -6.11
C THR A 31 -13.22 23.29 -7.13
N ALA A 32 -13.93 23.58 -8.23
CA ALA A 32 -14.03 22.66 -9.35
C ALA A 32 -12.68 22.50 -10.04
N THR A 33 -12.26 21.26 -10.30
CA THR A 33 -11.01 20.94 -11.01
C THR A 33 -11.21 20.80 -12.52
N GLN A 34 -12.47 20.75 -12.94
CA GLN A 34 -12.92 20.66 -14.32
C GLN A 34 -14.32 21.28 -14.44
N ASP A 35 -14.78 21.53 -15.66
CA ASP A 35 -16.16 21.98 -15.89
C ASP A 35 -17.15 20.92 -15.41
N VAL A 36 -18.18 21.34 -14.65
CA VAL A 36 -19.23 20.46 -14.14
C VAL A 36 -20.58 20.92 -14.65
N GLU A 37 -21.25 20.08 -15.44
CA GLU A 37 -22.56 20.39 -16.01
C GLU A 37 -23.68 20.36 -14.97
N PRO A 38 -24.77 21.12 -15.16
CA PRO A 38 -25.94 21.04 -14.29
C PRO A 38 -26.50 19.62 -14.18
N GLY A 39 -26.71 19.14 -12.95
CA GLY A 39 -27.20 17.78 -12.68
C GLY A 39 -26.11 16.73 -12.47
N TYR A 40 -24.84 17.06 -12.69
CA TYR A 40 -23.71 16.20 -12.32
C TYR A 40 -23.42 16.29 -10.82
N GLN A 41 -22.95 15.18 -10.25
CA GLN A 41 -22.52 15.13 -8.85
C GLN A 41 -21.12 15.74 -8.69
N LEU A 42 -20.92 16.50 -7.62
CA LEU A 42 -19.60 16.92 -7.18
C LEU A 42 -18.95 15.77 -6.40
N LEU A 43 -17.80 15.31 -6.87
CA LEU A 43 -17.06 14.17 -6.33
C LEU A 43 -15.68 14.64 -5.85
N LEU A 44 -15.32 14.20 -4.65
CA LEU A 44 -14.08 14.54 -3.97
C LEU A 44 -13.32 13.28 -3.58
N CYS A 45 -11.99 13.35 -3.62
CA CYS A 45 -11.12 12.29 -3.14
C CYS A 45 -10.95 12.38 -1.62
N TYR A 46 -11.16 11.26 -0.92
CA TYR A 46 -10.94 11.11 0.53
C TYR A 46 -9.45 10.91 0.91
N GLY A 47 -8.57 10.83 -0.09
CA GLY A 47 -7.14 10.60 0.04
C GLY A 47 -6.73 9.14 -0.18
N ALA A 48 -5.42 8.89 -0.11
CA ALA A 48 -4.84 7.55 -0.27
C ALA A 48 -5.04 6.72 1.02
N ARG A 49 -6.15 5.98 1.07
CA ARG A 49 -6.57 5.17 2.22
C ARG A 49 -6.95 3.76 1.78
N ASN A 50 -6.72 2.76 2.63
CA ASN A 50 -7.16 1.39 2.37
C ASN A 50 -8.64 1.20 2.74
N ASN A 51 -9.22 0.07 2.35
CA ASN A 51 -10.63 -0.24 2.57
C ASN A 51 -10.96 -0.42 4.05
N ASP A 52 -10.03 -0.88 4.87
CA ASP A 52 -10.23 -0.96 6.32
C ASP A 52 -10.50 0.43 6.91
N ASP A 53 -9.73 1.45 6.51
CA ASP A 53 -9.93 2.83 6.94
C ASP A 53 -11.27 3.39 6.44
N PHE A 54 -11.64 3.11 5.18
CA PHE A 54 -12.96 3.47 4.64
C PHE A 54 -14.11 2.83 5.41
N TYR A 55 -14.00 1.53 5.69
CA TYR A 55 -15.04 0.79 6.41
C TYR A 55 -15.19 1.29 7.85
N LEU A 56 -14.08 1.45 8.57
CA LEU A 56 -14.07 1.85 9.98
C LEU A 56 -14.53 3.29 10.20
N HIS A 57 -14.15 4.22 9.33
CA HIS A 57 -14.39 5.65 9.54
C HIS A 57 -15.55 6.23 8.73
N TYR A 58 -15.94 5.59 7.63
CA TYR A 58 -16.96 6.11 6.72
C TYR A 58 -18.12 5.14 6.47
N GLY A 59 -18.01 3.87 6.89
CA GLY A 59 -19.10 2.90 6.82
C GLY A 59 -19.40 2.40 5.41
N PHE A 60 -18.46 2.53 4.46
CA PHE A 60 -18.57 1.97 3.12
C PHE A 60 -17.22 1.41 2.65
N ILE A 61 -17.24 0.59 1.61
CA ILE A 61 -16.04 0.10 0.92
C ILE A 61 -16.16 0.50 -0.55
N PRO A 62 -15.20 1.25 -1.11
CA PRO A 62 -15.21 1.60 -2.53
C PRO A 62 -14.95 0.38 -3.42
N ASP A 63 -15.66 0.27 -4.55
CA ASP A 63 -15.62 -0.89 -5.45
C ASP A 63 -14.24 -1.14 -6.09
N ALA A 64 -13.47 -0.08 -6.37
CA ALA A 64 -12.19 -0.15 -7.05
C ALA A 64 -11.15 0.80 -6.42
N ASN A 65 -10.70 0.46 -5.21
CA ASN A 65 -9.70 1.26 -4.51
C ASN A 65 -8.28 0.98 -5.02
N ALA A 66 -7.67 1.97 -5.68
CA ALA A 66 -6.28 1.91 -6.13
C ALA A 66 -5.25 1.89 -4.98
N HIS A 67 -5.67 2.23 -3.76
CA HIS A 67 -4.82 2.25 -2.58
C HIS A 67 -5.04 1.05 -1.66
N GLU A 68 -5.77 0.04 -2.14
CA GLU A 68 -5.99 -1.18 -1.37
C GLU A 68 -4.70 -1.96 -1.17
N SER A 69 -4.56 -2.55 0.01
CA SER A 69 -3.50 -3.50 0.30
C SER A 69 -3.95 -4.57 1.28
N VAL A 70 -3.49 -5.79 1.05
CA VAL A 70 -3.74 -6.94 1.92
C VAL A 70 -2.41 -7.47 2.44
N MET A 71 -2.33 -7.76 3.73
CA MET A 71 -1.16 -8.38 4.32
C MET A 71 -1.09 -9.86 3.89
N LEU A 72 -0.02 -10.23 3.20
CA LEU A 72 0.28 -11.62 2.85
C LEU A 72 1.05 -12.33 3.96
N PHE A 73 2.08 -11.66 4.49
CA PHE A 73 2.94 -12.19 5.55
C PHE A 73 3.27 -11.10 6.56
N SER A 74 3.48 -11.49 7.81
CA SER A 74 3.83 -10.58 8.89
C SER A 74 5.28 -10.09 8.78
N ASN A 75 6.16 -10.90 8.17
CA ASN A 75 7.57 -10.61 7.95
C ASN A 75 8.18 -11.51 6.85
N LEU A 76 9.44 -11.27 6.51
CA LEU A 76 10.18 -12.06 5.50
C LEU A 76 10.43 -13.51 5.96
N GLU A 77 10.66 -13.75 7.24
CA GLU A 77 10.93 -15.10 7.76
C GLU A 77 9.74 -16.03 7.53
N GLU A 78 8.53 -15.57 7.88
CA GLU A 78 7.27 -16.26 7.63
C GLU A 78 7.07 -16.53 6.13
N ALA A 79 7.37 -15.55 5.28
CA ALA A 79 7.26 -15.71 3.83
C ALA A 79 8.24 -16.76 3.26
N MET A 80 9.46 -16.80 3.79
CA MET A 80 10.48 -17.78 3.38
C MET A 80 10.17 -19.19 3.90
N GLU A 81 9.60 -19.31 5.11
CA GLU A 81 9.12 -20.59 5.64
C GLU A 81 7.95 -21.14 4.81
N TRP A 82 6.98 -20.28 4.46
CA TRP A 82 5.91 -20.63 3.53
C TRP A 82 6.46 -21.10 2.17
N HIS A 83 7.44 -20.39 1.62
CA HIS A 83 8.05 -20.76 0.34
C HIS A 83 8.81 -22.10 0.45
N TYR A 84 9.52 -22.35 1.55
CA TYR A 84 10.21 -23.62 1.80
C TYR A 84 9.24 -24.78 1.92
N SER A 85 8.17 -24.64 2.70
CA SER A 85 7.16 -25.69 2.83
C SER A 85 6.45 -26.00 1.50
N THR A 86 6.28 -24.99 0.64
CA THR A 86 5.56 -25.13 -0.64
C THR A 86 6.45 -25.66 -1.78
N PHE A 87 7.70 -25.19 -1.86
CA PHE A 87 8.60 -25.46 -2.99
C PHE A 87 9.94 -26.10 -2.60
N GLY A 88 10.20 -26.31 -1.31
CA GLY A 88 11.45 -26.84 -0.80
C GLY A 88 11.78 -28.25 -1.28
N SER A 89 10.78 -29.05 -1.67
CA SER A 89 10.99 -30.39 -2.26
C SER A 89 11.75 -30.36 -3.59
N LYS A 90 11.89 -29.18 -4.22
CA LYS A 90 12.67 -28.98 -5.45
C LYS A 90 14.16 -28.76 -5.21
N VAL A 91 14.58 -28.60 -3.95
CA VAL A 91 15.97 -28.36 -3.54
C VAL A 91 16.40 -29.51 -2.64
N SER A 92 17.65 -29.98 -2.77
CA SER A 92 18.16 -30.99 -1.85
C SER A 92 18.23 -30.42 -0.43
N GLU A 93 17.93 -31.23 0.59
CA GLU A 93 17.86 -30.78 1.99
C GLU A 93 19.17 -30.13 2.46
N GLN A 94 20.31 -30.61 1.95
CA GLN A 94 21.65 -30.11 2.25
C GLN A 94 21.94 -28.73 1.62
N GLU A 95 21.29 -28.40 0.50
CA GLU A 95 21.46 -27.12 -0.21
C GLU A 95 20.38 -26.10 0.15
N ALA A 96 19.25 -26.55 0.69
CA ALA A 96 18.12 -25.68 1.00
C ALA A 96 18.46 -24.66 2.09
N GLU A 97 18.94 -25.12 3.26
CA GLU A 97 19.23 -24.25 4.39
C GLU A 97 20.20 -23.09 4.06
N PRO A 98 21.39 -23.31 3.46
CA PRO A 98 22.29 -22.20 3.13
C PRO A 98 21.71 -21.26 2.07
N ARG A 99 20.89 -21.77 1.15
CA ARG A 99 20.28 -20.98 0.07
C ARG A 99 19.17 -20.07 0.60
N TYR A 100 18.28 -20.60 1.43
CA TYR A 100 17.21 -19.82 2.07
C TYR A 100 17.77 -18.80 3.05
N ARG A 101 18.79 -19.15 3.84
CA ARG A 101 19.48 -18.21 4.73
C ARG A 101 20.04 -17.02 3.96
N ARG A 102 20.78 -17.28 2.87
CA ARG A 102 21.36 -16.22 2.03
C ARG A 102 20.29 -15.32 1.42
N ALA A 103 19.19 -15.89 0.93
CA ALA A 103 18.08 -15.13 0.36
C ALA A 103 17.40 -14.24 1.42
N LEU A 104 17.14 -14.78 2.61
CA LEU A 104 16.56 -14.04 3.73
C LEU A 104 17.46 -12.87 4.16
N GLU A 105 18.77 -13.11 4.34
CA GLU A 105 19.73 -12.07 4.71
C GLU A 105 19.81 -10.95 3.66
N GLY A 106 19.76 -11.30 2.37
CA GLY A 106 19.76 -10.34 1.27
C GLY A 106 18.51 -9.48 1.26
N ALA A 107 17.34 -10.10 1.39
CA ALA A 107 16.06 -9.41 1.42
C ALA A 107 15.91 -8.52 2.66
N GLN A 108 16.38 -8.99 3.82
CA GLN A 108 16.35 -8.19 5.05
C GLN A 108 17.20 -6.92 4.90
N LYS A 109 18.41 -7.03 4.34
CA LYS A 109 19.26 -5.85 4.06
C LYS A 109 18.58 -4.84 3.14
N GLN A 110 17.82 -5.30 2.14
CA GLN A 110 17.08 -4.44 1.25
C GLN A 110 15.94 -3.71 1.97
N LYS A 111 15.16 -4.42 2.81
CA LYS A 111 14.11 -3.80 3.64
C LYS A 111 14.67 -2.82 4.66
N ASP A 112 15.80 -3.14 5.29
CA ASP A 112 16.46 -2.26 6.26
C ASP A 112 16.96 -0.97 5.58
N ALA A 113 17.51 -1.08 4.37
CA ALA A 113 17.94 0.08 3.58
C ALA A 113 16.75 0.99 3.22
N ALA A 114 15.65 0.41 2.71
CA ALA A 114 14.43 1.17 2.40
C ALA A 114 13.83 1.84 3.64
N THR A 115 13.78 1.13 4.76
CA THR A 115 13.29 1.67 6.04
C THR A 115 14.17 2.83 6.53
N SER A 116 15.49 2.73 6.38
CA SER A 116 16.44 3.79 6.71
C SER A 116 16.21 5.07 5.88
N GLU A 117 15.88 4.94 4.60
CA GLU A 117 15.56 6.08 3.74
C GLU A 117 14.24 6.76 4.17
N VAL A 118 13.21 5.97 4.47
CA VAL A 118 11.93 6.48 4.99
C VAL A 118 12.13 7.18 6.34
N LEU A 119 12.94 6.61 7.24
CA LEU A 119 13.30 7.22 8.52
C LEU A 119 13.97 8.59 8.35
N LYS A 120 14.90 8.70 7.40
CA LYS A 120 15.56 9.98 7.08
C LYS A 120 14.57 11.01 6.55
N ALA A 121 13.65 10.60 5.66
CA ALA A 121 12.61 11.48 5.13
C ALA A 121 11.62 11.95 6.21
N ALA A 122 11.32 11.08 7.19
CA ALA A 122 10.37 11.33 8.27
C ALA A 122 10.95 12.09 9.49
N GLY A 123 12.22 12.50 9.46
CA GLY A 123 12.83 13.26 10.58
C GLY A 123 13.29 12.41 11.77
N GLY A 124 13.45 11.09 11.60
CA GLY A 124 14.39 10.30 12.41
C GLY A 124 13.82 9.36 13.47
N ILE A 125 12.51 9.32 13.74
CA ILE A 125 11.94 8.35 14.71
C ILE A 125 10.63 7.76 14.17
N LEU A 126 10.62 6.44 13.98
CA LEU A 126 9.39 5.67 13.78
C LEU A 126 8.90 5.12 15.13
N SER A 127 7.59 5.19 15.32
CA SER A 127 6.91 4.51 16.42
C SER A 127 6.95 2.98 16.26
N PRO A 128 6.77 2.20 17.34
CA PRO A 128 6.75 0.73 17.26
C PRO A 128 5.70 0.18 16.29
N CYS A 129 4.54 0.83 16.14
CA CYS A 129 3.53 0.41 15.17
C CYS A 129 3.99 0.64 13.73
N GLN A 130 4.68 1.75 13.46
CA GLN A 130 5.25 2.03 12.14
C GLN A 130 6.36 1.03 11.80
N ILE A 131 7.22 0.66 12.76
CA ILE A 131 8.24 -0.38 12.55
C ILE A 131 7.57 -1.72 12.21
N LYS A 132 6.51 -2.10 12.94
CA LYS A 132 5.76 -3.33 12.65
C LYS A 132 5.14 -3.31 11.25
N GLN A 133 4.57 -2.18 10.83
CA GLN A 133 3.99 -2.02 9.49
C GLN A 133 5.05 -2.12 8.38
N GLN A 134 6.26 -1.58 8.58
CA GLN A 134 7.35 -1.69 7.59
C GLN A 134 7.83 -3.14 7.39
N ASN A 135 7.71 -3.99 8.42
CA ASN A 135 8.09 -5.40 8.33
C ASN A 135 7.07 -6.26 7.57
N GLN A 136 5.80 -5.84 7.52
CA GLN A 136 4.75 -6.57 6.82
C GLN A 136 5.05 -6.66 5.32
N ILE A 137 4.59 -7.76 4.74
CA ILE A 137 4.63 -8.00 3.30
C ILE A 137 3.20 -7.82 2.79
N LEU A 138 3.00 -6.76 2.00
CA LEU A 138 1.69 -6.38 1.49
C LEU A 138 1.57 -6.71 0.00
N LEU A 139 0.38 -7.16 -0.41
CA LEU A 139 -0.08 -7.19 -1.78
C LEU A 139 -0.89 -5.92 -2.03
N HIS A 140 -0.44 -5.08 -2.94
CA HIS A 140 -1.12 -3.84 -3.32
C HIS A 140 -2.09 -4.07 -4.49
N ALA A 141 -3.06 -3.16 -4.63
CA ALA A 141 -3.90 -3.07 -5.81
C ALA A 141 -3.06 -3.08 -7.09
N GLY A 142 -3.48 -3.87 -8.10
CA GLY A 142 -2.72 -4.12 -9.32
C GLY A 142 -1.73 -5.29 -9.25
N GLY A 143 -1.70 -6.04 -8.14
CA GLY A 143 -0.92 -7.28 -8.01
C GLY A 143 0.56 -7.05 -7.69
N LEU A 144 0.91 -5.87 -7.16
CA LEU A 144 2.28 -5.50 -6.82
C LEU A 144 2.63 -6.00 -5.41
N VAL A 145 3.84 -6.51 -5.22
CA VAL A 145 4.38 -7.00 -3.95
C VAL A 145 5.75 -6.40 -3.68
N ASP A 146 6.22 -6.50 -2.43
CA ASP A 146 7.55 -6.08 -1.98
C ASP A 146 8.66 -6.68 -2.86
N GLY A 147 9.50 -5.82 -3.45
CA GLY A 147 10.60 -6.23 -4.33
C GLY A 147 11.67 -7.05 -3.61
N ALA A 148 11.84 -6.88 -2.30
CA ALA A 148 12.74 -7.71 -1.50
C ALA A 148 12.26 -9.17 -1.44
N LEU A 149 10.94 -9.37 -1.34
CA LEU A 149 10.35 -10.72 -1.38
C LEU A 149 10.55 -11.36 -2.75
N ALA A 150 10.23 -10.63 -3.82
CA ALA A 150 10.40 -11.13 -5.18
C ALA A 150 11.85 -11.56 -5.43
N THR A 151 12.81 -10.73 -5.02
CA THR A 151 14.24 -11.04 -5.13
C THR A 151 14.62 -12.29 -4.32
N ALA A 152 14.11 -12.43 -3.10
CA ALA A 152 14.38 -13.59 -2.24
C ALA A 152 13.89 -14.90 -2.88
N PHE A 153 12.65 -14.90 -3.41
CA PHE A 153 12.07 -16.07 -4.05
C PHE A 153 12.83 -16.46 -5.32
N THR A 154 13.18 -15.49 -6.17
CA THR A 154 13.99 -15.76 -7.38
C THR A 154 15.40 -16.25 -7.04
N MET A 155 16.02 -15.79 -5.95
CA MET A 155 17.33 -16.32 -5.51
C MET A 155 17.26 -17.80 -5.11
N VAL A 156 16.17 -18.18 -4.43
CA VAL A 156 15.95 -19.57 -4.02
C VAL A 156 15.57 -20.45 -5.21
N ASN A 157 14.68 -19.98 -6.08
CA ASN A 157 14.16 -20.74 -7.22
C ASN A 157 14.12 -19.83 -8.45
N PRO A 158 15.23 -19.70 -9.21
CA PRO A 158 15.28 -18.80 -10.38
C PRO A 158 14.43 -19.27 -11.57
N GLU A 159 13.88 -20.48 -11.50
CA GLU A 159 13.03 -21.08 -12.54
C GLU A 159 11.52 -20.92 -12.26
N LEU A 160 11.15 -20.21 -11.19
CA LEU A 160 9.78 -19.76 -10.90
C LEU A 160 9.59 -18.33 -11.41
#